data_AF-A0AAE8SGM5-F1
#
_entry.id   AF-A0AAE8SGM5-F1
#
_cell.length_a   1.000
_cell.length_b   1.000
_cell.length_c   1.000
_cell.angle_alpha   90.00
_cell.angle_beta   90.00
_cell.angle_gamma   90.00
#
_symmetry.space_group_name_H-M   'P 1'
#
loop_
_entity.id
_entity.type
_entity.pdbx_description
1 polymer ?
#
loop_
_entity_poly.entity_id
_entity_poly.type
_entity_poly.pdbx_seq_one_letter_code
_entity_poly.pdbx_strand_id
1 'polypeptide(L)'
;MALRLIVLLALTTLVTSQTVSIFQQIPATVHQCIRPCLFRPNSPNVDTGDVLECGAPYRDECYCATDKAKSANEHIDSCAKASCSRGDATQDAEAMKSYYASYCMVNGYTADVMKEWYTNTDTAATKTIGDFWGWASSTATRGSMG
;
A
#
# COMPACT_ATOMS: atom_id res chain seq x y z
N MET A 1 18.76 1.54 50.26
CA MET A 1 18.49 2.61 49.27
C MET A 1 18.69 2.02 47.87
N ALA A 2 17.61 2.04 47.08
CA ALA A 2 17.49 1.94 45.62
C ALA A 2 18.31 0.89 44.82
N LEU A 3 17.63 -0.21 44.46
CA LEU A 3 18.02 -1.11 43.38
C LEU A 3 17.54 -0.50 42.05
N ARG A 4 18.47 -0.11 41.16
CA ARG A 4 18.14 0.50 39.85
C ARG A 4 17.82 -0.60 38.83
N LEU A 5 16.55 -0.82 38.56
CA LEU A 5 16.08 -1.65 37.43
C LEU A 5 16.24 -0.87 36.13
N ILE A 6 17.26 -1.22 35.34
CA ILE A 6 17.43 -0.71 33.98
C ILE A 6 16.56 -1.61 33.07
N VAL A 7 15.35 -1.16 32.75
CA VAL A 7 14.51 -1.81 31.75
C VAL A 7 14.99 -1.37 30.37
N LEU A 8 15.80 -2.20 29.71
CA LEU A 8 16.12 -2.05 28.30
C LEU A 8 14.86 -2.38 27.48
N LEU A 9 14.07 -1.36 27.11
CA LEU A 9 13.05 -1.51 26.07
C LEU A 9 13.76 -1.73 24.73
N ALA A 10 13.93 -3.00 24.33
CA ALA A 10 14.14 -3.31 22.93
C ALA A 10 12.83 -2.96 22.19
N LEU A 11 12.81 -1.88 21.42
CA LEU A 11 11.76 -1.63 20.42
C LEU A 11 11.95 -2.66 19.29
N THR A 12 11.58 -3.92 19.54
CA THR A 12 11.32 -4.83 18.44
C THR A 12 10.02 -4.36 17.82
N THR A 13 10.10 -3.73 16.65
CA THR A 13 8.95 -3.48 15.79
C THR A 13 8.33 -4.84 15.48
N LEU A 14 7.31 -5.21 16.26
CA LEU A 14 6.54 -6.41 16.03
C LEU A 14 5.74 -6.14 14.77
N VAL A 15 6.28 -6.55 13.61
CA VAL A 15 5.49 -6.59 12.37
C VAL A 15 4.45 -7.66 12.62
N THR A 16 3.25 -7.26 13.04
CA THR A 16 2.12 -8.17 13.11
C THR A 16 1.84 -8.60 11.68
N SER A 17 2.11 -9.87 11.37
CA SER A 17 1.82 -10.47 10.07
C SER A 17 0.31 -10.52 9.87
N GLN A 18 -0.25 -9.44 9.33
CA GLN A 18 -1.67 -9.30 9.06
C GLN A 18 -1.98 -9.87 7.67
N THR A 19 -3.23 -10.28 7.49
CA THR A 19 -3.74 -10.68 6.17
C THR A 19 -4.02 -9.45 5.32
N VAL A 20 -3.74 -9.56 4.02
CA VAL A 20 -3.92 -8.46 3.08
C VAL A 20 -5.36 -7.97 3.06
N SER A 21 -5.52 -6.65 3.24
CA SER A 21 -6.82 -5.96 3.31
C SER A 21 -6.92 -4.76 2.35
N ILE A 22 -6.04 -4.68 1.34
CA ILE A 22 -5.97 -3.58 0.37
C ILE A 22 -7.31 -3.26 -0.31
N PHE A 23 -8.21 -4.22 -0.45
CA PHE A 23 -9.55 -4.02 -0.99
C PHE A 23 -10.40 -3.03 -0.17
N GLN A 24 -10.11 -2.85 1.12
CA GLN A 24 -10.74 -1.84 1.97
C GLN A 24 -10.25 -0.43 1.64
N GLN A 25 -9.05 -0.33 1.07
CA GLN A 25 -8.42 0.93 0.70
C GLN A 25 -8.78 1.41 -0.72
N ILE A 26 -9.48 0.58 -1.50
CA ILE A 26 -9.83 0.93 -2.88
C ILE A 26 -11.33 1.28 -2.92
N PRO A 27 -11.72 2.55 -3.20
CA PRO A 27 -13.12 2.96 -3.27
C PRO A 27 -13.97 2.07 -4.19
N ALA A 28 -15.30 2.07 -4.05
CA ALA A 28 -16.15 1.21 -4.87
C ALA A 28 -16.45 1.79 -6.28
N THR A 29 -16.42 3.12 -6.44
CA THR A 29 -16.99 3.84 -7.59
C THR A 29 -16.03 4.05 -8.77
N VAL A 30 -14.71 4.00 -8.56
CA VAL A 30 -13.70 4.27 -9.61
C VAL A 30 -12.97 3.00 -10.06
N HIS A 31 -13.29 1.82 -9.50
CA HIS A 31 -12.31 0.76 -9.33
C HIS A 31 -12.71 -0.65 -9.77
N GLN A 32 -13.73 -0.77 -10.61
CA GLN A 32 -14.19 -2.08 -11.09
C GLN A 32 -13.12 -2.85 -11.88
N CYS A 33 -12.22 -2.15 -12.57
CA CYS A 33 -11.15 -2.80 -13.33
C CYS A 33 -9.84 -2.95 -12.54
N ILE A 34 -9.52 -2.04 -11.60
CA ILE A 34 -8.24 -2.07 -10.88
C ILE A 34 -8.23 -2.95 -9.64
N ARG A 35 -9.34 -2.99 -8.87
CA ARG A 35 -9.47 -3.84 -7.68
C ARG A 35 -9.08 -5.28 -7.97
N PRO A 36 -9.66 -5.92 -9.00
CA PRO A 36 -9.33 -7.29 -9.30
C PRO A 36 -7.88 -7.57 -9.71
N CYS A 37 -7.08 -6.55 -10.05
CA CYS A 37 -5.65 -6.69 -10.34
C CYS A 37 -4.81 -6.72 -9.06
N LEU A 38 -5.19 -5.91 -8.08
CA LEU A 38 -4.48 -5.77 -6.81
C LEU A 38 -4.83 -6.88 -5.83
N PHE A 39 -6.12 -7.17 -5.69
CA PHE A 39 -6.60 -8.18 -4.76
C PHE A 39 -7.98 -8.67 -5.17
N ARG A 40 -8.09 -9.99 -5.34
CA ARG A 40 -9.31 -10.62 -5.79
C ARG A 40 -9.62 -11.85 -4.93
N PRO A 41 -10.59 -11.76 -4.01
CA PRO A 41 -11.06 -12.95 -3.31
C PRO A 41 -11.81 -13.85 -4.30
N ASN A 42 -11.31 -15.07 -4.53
CA ASN A 42 -12.02 -16.18 -5.19
C ASN A 42 -12.42 -15.96 -6.68
N SER A 43 -11.50 -15.66 -7.58
CA SER A 43 -11.83 -15.48 -9.02
C SER A 43 -10.68 -15.87 -9.95
N PRO A 44 -10.96 -16.25 -11.23
CA PRO A 44 -9.99 -16.96 -12.08
C PRO A 44 -8.85 -16.14 -12.70
N ASN A 45 -8.83 -14.81 -12.56
CA ASN A 45 -7.68 -14.05 -13.05
C ASN A 45 -6.70 -13.86 -11.90
N VAL A 46 -5.42 -14.08 -12.20
CA VAL A 46 -4.28 -13.92 -11.29
C VAL A 46 -4.24 -12.48 -10.76
N ASP A 47 -4.17 -12.33 -9.43
CA ASP A 47 -3.98 -11.02 -8.79
C ASP A 47 -2.53 -10.78 -8.35
N THR A 48 -2.26 -9.64 -7.72
CA THR A 48 -0.90 -9.30 -7.27
C THR A 48 -0.37 -10.30 -6.24
N GLY A 49 -1.19 -10.82 -5.32
CA GLY A 49 -0.73 -11.80 -4.35
C GLY A 49 -0.38 -13.16 -4.98
N ASP A 50 -1.11 -13.54 -6.04
CA ASP A 50 -0.82 -14.75 -6.81
C ASP A 50 0.50 -14.68 -7.58
N VAL A 51 0.76 -13.59 -8.33
CA VAL A 51 2.03 -13.43 -9.07
C VAL A 51 3.25 -13.32 -8.15
N LEU A 52 3.03 -12.85 -6.92
CA LEU A 52 4.06 -12.77 -5.89
C LEU A 52 4.28 -14.10 -5.17
N GLU A 53 3.45 -15.11 -5.46
CA GLU A 53 3.48 -16.45 -4.87
C GLU A 53 3.32 -16.42 -3.34
N CYS A 54 2.49 -15.50 -2.82
CA CYS A 54 2.38 -15.31 -1.38
C CYS A 54 1.59 -16.40 -0.63
N GLY A 55 0.91 -17.27 -1.37
CA GLY A 55 0.03 -18.29 -0.82
C GLY A 55 -1.23 -17.69 -0.19
N ALA A 56 -2.35 -18.39 -0.30
CA ALA A 56 -3.61 -17.94 0.30
C ALA A 56 -3.71 -18.39 1.77
N PRO A 57 -4.08 -17.51 2.71
CA PRO A 57 -4.34 -16.08 2.55
C PRO A 57 -3.05 -15.26 2.46
N TYR A 58 -3.02 -14.24 1.59
CA TYR A 58 -1.84 -13.37 1.45
C TYR A 58 -1.54 -12.67 2.78
N ARG A 59 -0.28 -12.73 3.20
CA ARG A 59 0.26 -11.99 4.34
C ARG A 59 0.89 -10.70 3.87
N ASP A 60 0.77 -9.63 4.64
CA ASP A 60 1.39 -8.34 4.32
C ASP A 60 2.90 -8.47 4.13
N GLU A 61 3.55 -9.32 4.92
CA GLU A 61 5.01 -9.53 4.86
C GLU A 61 5.49 -10.01 3.49
N CYS A 62 4.70 -10.84 2.81
CA CYS A 62 5.00 -11.29 1.47
C CYS A 62 4.45 -10.31 0.42
N TYR A 63 3.21 -9.87 0.61
CA TYR A 63 2.52 -9.03 -0.36
C TYR A 63 3.23 -7.69 -0.55
N CYS A 64 3.87 -7.15 0.49
CA CYS A 64 4.62 -5.90 0.49
C CYS A 64 6.15 -6.09 0.47
N ALA A 65 6.64 -7.30 0.17
CA ALA A 65 8.06 -7.58 0.16
C ALA A 65 8.77 -6.79 -0.97
N THR A 66 9.89 -6.15 -0.62
CA THR A 66 10.56 -5.18 -1.50
C THR A 66 11.30 -5.83 -2.66
N ASP A 67 11.81 -7.04 -2.45
CA ASP A 67 12.46 -7.88 -3.46
C ASP A 67 11.48 -8.34 -4.55
N LYS A 68 10.17 -8.31 -4.25
CA LYS A 68 9.07 -8.67 -5.13
C LYS A 68 8.45 -7.48 -5.88
N ALA A 69 8.90 -6.25 -5.62
CA ALA A 69 8.33 -5.04 -6.20
C ALA A 69 8.34 -5.05 -7.74
N LYS A 70 9.40 -5.57 -8.37
CA LYS A 70 9.46 -5.65 -9.85
C LYS A 70 8.31 -6.49 -10.42
N SER A 71 8.06 -7.67 -9.83
CA SER A 71 6.98 -8.58 -10.27
C SER A 71 5.60 -7.95 -10.04
N ALA A 72 5.40 -7.26 -8.92
CA ALA A 72 4.17 -6.50 -8.66
C ALA A 72 3.94 -5.42 -9.74
N ASN A 73 4.98 -4.66 -10.09
CA ASN A 73 4.89 -3.62 -11.13
C ASN A 73 4.53 -4.18 -12.50
N GLU A 74 5.22 -5.24 -12.94
CA GLU A 74 4.97 -5.88 -14.24
C GLU A 74 3.53 -6.41 -14.34
N HIS A 75 3.02 -6.99 -13.26
CA HIS A 75 1.63 -7.44 -13.19
C HIS A 75 0.64 -6.27 -13.22
N ILE A 76 0.87 -5.21 -12.44
CA ILE A 76 0.01 -4.02 -12.45
C ILE A 76 -0.08 -3.42 -13.85
N ASP A 77 1.06 -3.23 -14.54
CA ASP A 77 1.11 -2.66 -15.89
C ASP A 77 0.38 -3.55 -16.91
N SER A 78 0.55 -4.87 -16.81
CA SER A 78 -0.13 -5.85 -17.68
C SER A 78 -1.64 -5.90 -17.41
N CYS A 79 -2.03 -5.92 -16.14
CA CYS A 79 -3.42 -6.02 -15.72
C CYS A 79 -4.21 -4.76 -16.08
N ALA A 80 -3.60 -3.57 -15.99
CA ALA A 80 -4.19 -2.32 -16.47
C ALA A 80 -4.56 -2.40 -17.95
N LYS A 81 -3.60 -2.83 -18.78
CA LYS A 81 -3.81 -2.97 -20.24
C LYS A 81 -4.90 -3.98 -20.58
N ALA A 82 -4.96 -5.11 -19.85
CA ALA A 82 -5.93 -6.16 -20.10
C ALA A 82 -7.33 -5.83 -19.58
N SER A 83 -7.42 -5.31 -18.35
CA SER A 83 -8.67 -5.20 -17.60
C SER A 83 -9.30 -3.80 -17.64
N CYS A 84 -8.50 -2.76 -17.86
CA CYS A 84 -8.95 -1.37 -17.90
C CYS A 84 -8.95 -0.75 -19.31
N SER A 85 -9.03 -1.59 -20.36
CA SER A 85 -8.89 -1.19 -21.77
C SER A 85 -9.89 -0.14 -22.31
N ARG A 86 -10.91 0.24 -21.54
CA ARG A 86 -11.85 1.31 -21.88
C ARG A 86 -11.38 2.70 -21.46
N GLY A 87 -10.38 2.78 -20.57
CA GLY A 87 -9.79 4.01 -20.05
C GLY A 87 -8.34 4.19 -20.51
N ASP A 88 -7.62 5.08 -19.82
CA ASP A 88 -6.17 5.23 -20.00
C ASP A 88 -5.44 4.21 -19.12
N ALA A 89 -4.97 3.13 -19.75
CA ALA A 89 -4.27 2.05 -19.06
C ALA A 89 -3.01 2.53 -18.31
N THR A 90 -2.38 3.64 -18.72
CA THR A 90 -1.24 4.23 -18.01
C THR A 90 -1.71 4.83 -16.69
N GLN A 91 -2.77 5.64 -16.75
CA GLN A 91 -3.36 6.26 -15.57
C GLN A 91 -3.92 5.21 -14.59
N ASP A 92 -4.51 4.13 -15.11
CA ASP A 92 -5.00 3.02 -14.28
C ASP A 92 -3.86 2.27 -13.60
N ALA A 93 -2.73 2.06 -14.29
CA ALA A 93 -1.53 1.46 -13.73
C ALA A 93 -0.91 2.34 -12.63
N GLU A 94 -0.80 3.65 -12.86
CA GLU A 94 -0.31 4.60 -11.86
C GLU A 94 -1.20 4.62 -10.61
N ALA A 95 -2.53 4.65 -10.80
CA ALA A 95 -3.47 4.55 -9.70
C ALA A 95 -3.29 3.23 -8.92
N MET A 96 -3.13 2.10 -9.60
CA MET A 96 -2.89 0.80 -8.95
C MET A 96 -1.60 0.79 -8.13
N LYS A 97 -0.49 1.32 -8.68
CA LYS A 97 0.79 1.43 -7.96
C LYS A 97 0.64 2.30 -6.73
N SER A 98 -0.12 3.39 -6.82
CA SER A 98 -0.43 4.26 -5.68
C SER A 98 -1.17 3.52 -4.56
N TYR A 99 -2.26 2.79 -4.89
CA TYR A 99 -3.01 2.01 -3.90
C TYR A 99 -2.15 0.93 -3.25
N TYR A 100 -1.37 0.21 -4.04
CA TYR A 100 -0.46 -0.82 -3.54
C TYR A 100 0.62 -0.24 -2.62
N ALA A 101 1.27 0.85 -3.05
CA ALA A 101 2.29 1.53 -2.26
C ALA A 101 1.71 2.12 -0.96
N SER A 102 0.58 2.81 -1.03
CA SER A 102 -0.12 3.37 0.14
C SER A 102 -0.46 2.26 1.14
N TYR A 103 -0.99 1.13 0.66
CA TYR A 103 -1.31 -0.01 1.50
C TYR A 103 -0.07 -0.54 2.25
N CYS A 104 1.03 -0.75 1.51
CA CYS A 104 2.26 -1.26 2.08
C CYS A 104 2.89 -0.27 3.07
N MET A 105 2.89 1.02 2.76
CA MET A 105 3.44 2.05 3.65
C MET A 105 2.63 2.19 4.95
N VAL A 106 1.30 2.14 4.90
CA VAL A 106 0.43 2.18 6.11
C VAL A 106 0.69 0.96 7.01
N ASN A 107 1.07 -0.18 6.44
CA ASN A 107 1.42 -1.39 7.19
C ASN A 107 2.91 -1.48 7.58
N GLY A 108 3.68 -0.39 7.42
CA GLY A 108 5.07 -0.28 7.87
C GLY A 108 6.14 -0.68 6.86
N TYR A 109 5.76 -0.99 5.61
CA TYR A 109 6.69 -1.36 4.54
C TYR A 109 7.10 -0.13 3.72
N THR A 110 8.04 0.65 4.25
CA THR A 110 8.41 1.99 3.72
C THR A 110 9.64 1.99 2.81
N ALA A 111 9.70 1.08 1.84
CA ALA A 111 10.79 1.02 0.87
C ALA A 111 10.75 2.17 -0.14
N ASP A 112 11.91 2.51 -0.73
CA ASP A 112 12.00 3.66 -1.65
C ASP A 112 11.13 3.48 -2.89
N VAL A 113 10.98 2.26 -3.40
CA VAL A 113 10.05 1.93 -4.50
C VAL A 113 8.59 2.25 -4.15
N MET A 114 8.16 2.03 -2.90
CA MET A 114 6.80 2.37 -2.47
C MET A 114 6.63 3.88 -2.39
N LYS A 115 7.65 4.60 -1.90
CA LYS A 115 7.62 6.07 -1.90
C LYS A 115 7.53 6.62 -3.32
N GLU A 116 8.31 6.09 -4.26
CA GLU A 116 8.27 6.50 -5.66
C GLU A 116 6.87 6.32 -6.26
N TRP A 117 6.26 5.15 -6.09
CA TRP A 117 4.93 4.84 -6.61
C TRP A 117 3.81 5.67 -5.98
N TYR A 118 3.96 6.00 -4.70
CA TYR A 118 3.06 6.94 -4.02
C TYR A 118 3.22 8.37 -4.58
N THR A 119 4.45 8.80 -4.87
CA THR A 119 4.73 10.18 -5.33
C THR A 119 4.32 10.40 -6.79
N ASN A 120 4.39 9.36 -7.64
CA ASN A 120 3.98 9.45 -9.04
C ASN A 120 2.48 9.75 -9.22
N THR A 121 1.67 9.63 -8.16
CA THR A 121 0.24 9.96 -8.19
C THR A 121 -0.06 11.42 -7.81
N ASP A 122 0.84 12.09 -7.09
CA ASP A 122 0.67 13.49 -6.64
C ASP A 122 0.75 14.50 -7.79
N THR A 123 1.36 14.14 -8.93
CA THR A 123 1.35 14.95 -10.15
C THR A 123 0.03 14.90 -10.93
N ALA A 124 -0.85 13.93 -10.64
CA ALA A 124 -2.19 13.84 -11.24
C ALA A 124 -3.33 14.13 -10.25
N ALA A 125 -3.07 14.03 -8.94
CA ALA A 125 -4.03 14.35 -7.90
C ALA A 125 -3.40 15.29 -6.88
N THR A 126 -3.59 16.61 -7.07
CA THR A 126 -3.52 17.56 -5.95
C THR A 126 -4.68 17.25 -5.00
N LYS A 127 -4.54 16.21 -4.19
CA LYS A 127 -5.39 15.97 -3.03
C LYS A 127 -4.48 15.57 -1.89
N THR A 128 -4.18 16.60 -1.12
CA THR A 128 -3.60 16.62 0.21
C THR A 128 -3.63 15.25 0.90
N ILE A 129 -2.45 14.80 1.34
CA ILE A 129 -2.19 13.62 2.17
C ILE A 129 -3.13 13.52 3.40
N GLY A 130 -3.78 14.62 3.81
CA GLY A 130 -4.79 14.66 4.88
C GLY A 130 -6.23 14.27 4.50
N ASP A 131 -6.56 14.15 3.22
CA ASP A 131 -7.96 14.03 2.77
C ASP A 131 -8.33 12.66 2.17
N PHE A 132 -7.34 11.80 1.88
CA PHE A 132 -7.62 10.50 1.23
C PHE A 132 -8.11 9.44 2.23
N TRP A 133 -7.72 9.57 3.50
CA TRP A 133 -8.23 8.82 4.63
C TRP A 133 -8.37 9.81 5.78
N GLY A 134 -9.53 9.90 6.42
CA GLY A 134 -9.84 10.86 7.50
C GLY A 134 -9.00 10.72 8.79
N TRP A 135 -7.75 10.29 8.69
CA TRP A 135 -6.73 10.37 9.71
C TRP A 135 -5.93 11.66 9.51
N ALA A 136 -6.50 12.77 10.00
CA ALA A 136 -5.69 13.92 10.37
C ALA A 136 -4.84 13.53 11.59
N SER A 137 -3.54 13.31 11.40
CA SER A 137 -2.62 13.25 12.53
C SER A 137 -2.51 14.67 13.07
N SER A 138 -3.28 14.95 14.12
CA SER A 138 -3.21 16.20 14.86
C SER A 138 -1.89 16.24 15.63
N THR A 139 -0.78 16.53 14.95
CA THR A 139 0.44 16.92 15.63
C THR A 139 0.29 18.39 15.99
N ALA A 140 -0.21 18.62 17.21
CA ALA A 140 -0.24 19.91 17.84
C ALA A 140 1.17 20.52 17.87
N THR A 141 1.46 21.45 16.96
CA THR A 141 2.58 22.37 17.13
C THR A 141 2.19 23.35 18.24
N ARG A 142 2.45 22.96 19.50
CA ARG A 142 2.64 23.91 20.58
C ARG A 142 3.99 24.58 20.36
N GLY A 143 4.02 25.61 19.52
CA GLY A 143 5.13 26.54 19.39
C GLY A 143 4.78 27.84 20.11
N SER A 144 5.04 27.89 21.41
CA SER A 144 5.27 29.15 22.12
C SER A 144 6.69 29.58 21.81
N MET A 145 6.89 30.82 21.35
CA MET A 145 7.99 31.76 21.65
C MET A 145 8.14 32.77 20.51
N GLY A 146 7.96 34.05 20.83
CA GLY A 146 8.20 35.21 19.96
C GLY A 146 7.20 36.33 20.20
#